data_AF-A0A3A4NKQ3-F1
#
_entry.id   AF-A0A3A4NKQ3-F1
#
_cell.length_a   1.000
_cell.length_b   1.000
_cell.length_c   1.000
_cell.angle_alpha   90.00
_cell.angle_beta   90.00
_cell.angle_gamma   90.00
#
_symmetry.space_group_name_H-M   'P 1'
#
loop_
_entity.id
_entity.type
_entity.pdbx_description
1 polymer ?
#
loop_
_entity_poly.entity_id
_entity_poly.type
_entity_poly.pdbx_seq_one_letter_code
_entity_poly.pdbx_strand_id
1 'polypeptide(L)'
;MAEKKVKRKSTEAARKKIGPSDEIAAGRRLKLEEGVSRDFDMPKEMAEEMSAAFSFADLAEKLRDKGESEARKAFDEFGRGVMQKVFELADGKYKDRTAEMIEVVAKQTGIRFPHQLQRYIELSVLSLRPQDKWNVTLSTTHELKFQEYGCALHAALSAAGINLEGLPCGASCIAGFIEAAKSLSLKMRVAHTAKLPEGCCEFTFYPL
;
A
#
# COMPACT_ATOMS: atom_id res chain seq x y z
N MET A 1 18.85 -69.72 -22.18
CA MET A 1 18.51 -68.70 -21.16
C MET A 1 19.37 -67.47 -21.42
N ALA A 2 18.78 -66.38 -21.89
CA ALA A 2 19.45 -65.10 -22.08
C ALA A 2 18.45 -63.99 -21.73
N GLU A 3 18.60 -63.39 -20.55
CA GLU A 3 17.78 -62.31 -20.04
C GLU A 3 18.07 -61.00 -20.79
N LYS A 4 17.09 -60.48 -21.54
CA LYS A 4 17.13 -59.12 -22.07
C LYS A 4 16.68 -58.14 -20.97
N LYS A 5 17.63 -57.48 -20.32
CA LYS A 5 17.38 -56.32 -19.45
C LYS A 5 16.81 -55.15 -20.27
N VAL A 6 15.51 -54.91 -20.15
CA VAL A 6 14.87 -53.69 -20.63
C VAL A 6 15.22 -52.55 -19.68
N LYS A 7 16.14 -51.66 -20.09
CA LYS A 7 16.39 -50.39 -19.40
C LYS A 7 15.18 -49.48 -19.60
N ARG A 8 14.30 -49.41 -18.58
CA ARG A 8 13.31 -48.34 -18.44
C ARG A 8 14.06 -47.01 -18.31
N LYS A 9 14.01 -46.16 -19.33
CA LYS A 9 14.37 -44.74 -19.19
C LYS A 9 13.33 -44.10 -18.28
N SER A 10 13.73 -43.90 -17.02
CA SER A 10 13.05 -43.01 -16.07
C SER A 10 12.78 -41.67 -16.75
N THR A 11 11.50 -41.32 -16.84
CA THR A 11 11.01 -39.99 -17.22
C THR A 11 11.30 -39.02 -16.08
N GLU A 12 12.58 -38.69 -15.91
CA GLU A 12 12.99 -37.53 -15.15
C GLU A 12 12.73 -36.33 -16.07
N ALA A 13 11.50 -35.84 -16.02
CA ALA A 13 11.09 -34.61 -16.68
C ALA A 13 12.05 -33.51 -16.22
N ALA A 14 12.96 -33.14 -17.12
CA ALA A 14 13.96 -32.12 -16.90
C ALA A 14 13.27 -30.85 -16.40
N ARG A 15 13.41 -30.57 -15.11
CA ARG A 15 13.04 -29.30 -14.51
C ARG A 15 14.03 -28.26 -15.05
N LYS A 16 13.70 -27.70 -16.21
CA LYS A 16 14.49 -26.68 -16.90
C LYS A 16 14.72 -25.54 -15.90
N LYS A 17 15.98 -25.31 -15.52
CA LYS A 17 16.37 -24.17 -14.70
C LYS A 17 16.11 -22.92 -15.53
N ILE A 18 15.05 -22.19 -15.21
CA ILE A 18 14.72 -20.94 -15.86
C ILE A 18 15.77 -19.91 -15.42
N GLY A 19 16.66 -19.55 -16.35
CA GLY A 19 17.66 -18.51 -16.12
C GLY A 19 17.04 -17.11 -16.25
N PRO A 20 17.67 -16.05 -15.71
CA PRO A 20 17.21 -14.66 -15.86
C PRO A 20 17.14 -14.17 -17.33
N SER A 21 17.70 -14.96 -18.27
CA SER A 21 17.69 -14.72 -19.71
C SER A 21 16.80 -15.70 -20.50
N ASP A 22 16.02 -16.56 -19.85
CA ASP A 22 15.00 -17.33 -20.57
C ASP A 22 13.95 -16.34 -21.05
N GLU A 23 14.08 -15.98 -22.33
CA GLU A 23 13.35 -14.93 -23.01
C GLU A 23 11.87 -15.00 -22.65
N ILE A 24 11.41 -13.96 -21.93
CA ILE A 24 10.00 -13.68 -21.75
C ILE A 24 9.36 -13.78 -23.14
N ALA A 25 8.47 -14.75 -23.35
CA ALA A 25 7.88 -15.10 -24.63
C ALA A 25 7.61 -13.86 -25.52
N ALA A 26 7.93 -13.96 -26.82
CA ALA A 26 7.72 -12.88 -27.77
C ALA A 26 6.31 -12.28 -27.63
N GLY A 27 6.23 -10.98 -27.31
CA GLY A 27 4.98 -10.26 -27.05
C GLY A 27 4.67 -9.95 -25.58
N ARG A 28 5.42 -10.47 -24.61
CA ARG A 28 5.24 -10.12 -23.18
C ARG A 28 6.06 -8.92 -22.70
N ARG A 29 7.08 -8.48 -23.44
CA ARG A 29 7.83 -7.25 -23.10
C ARG A 29 6.97 -6.03 -23.41
N LEU A 30 6.83 -5.14 -22.43
CA LEU A 30 6.19 -3.86 -22.63
C LEU A 30 6.98 -3.05 -23.66
N LYS A 31 6.33 -2.63 -24.74
CA LYS A 31 6.92 -1.70 -25.69
C LYS A 31 6.62 -0.30 -25.19
N LEU A 32 7.66 0.51 -24.98
CA LEU A 32 7.48 1.92 -24.70
C LEU A 32 7.01 2.60 -26.00
N GLU A 33 5.94 3.38 -25.90
CA GLU A 33 5.50 4.23 -27.00
C GLU A 33 6.37 5.49 -27.00
N GLU A 34 7.28 5.61 -27.96
CA GLU A 34 8.14 6.77 -28.09
C GLU A 34 7.32 8.01 -28.51
N GLY A 35 7.58 9.15 -27.86
CA GLY A 35 6.99 10.46 -28.23
C GLY A 35 5.63 10.79 -27.59
N VAL A 36 5.08 9.94 -26.72
CA VAL A 36 3.83 10.23 -26.00
C VAL A 36 4.15 10.85 -24.64
N SER A 37 3.73 12.10 -24.41
CA SER A 37 3.74 12.71 -23.07
C SER A 37 2.73 12.00 -22.18
N ARG A 38 3.14 11.65 -20.96
CA ARG A 38 2.32 10.94 -19.98
C ARG A 38 2.37 11.70 -18.68
N ASP A 39 1.21 11.81 -18.02
CA ASP A 39 1.15 12.34 -16.69
C ASP A 39 1.67 11.30 -15.70
N PHE A 40 2.76 11.69 -15.04
CA PHE A 40 3.29 11.00 -13.89
C PHE A 40 2.92 11.81 -12.64
N ASP A 41 2.82 11.13 -11.51
CA ASP A 41 2.51 11.69 -10.20
C ASP A 41 1.02 11.96 -9.94
N MET A 42 0.74 12.15 -8.66
CA MET A 42 -0.58 12.50 -8.17
C MET A 42 -0.88 13.99 -8.44
N PRO A 43 -1.99 14.32 -9.11
CA PRO A 43 -2.37 15.71 -9.36
C PRO A 43 -2.74 16.43 -8.05
N LYS A 44 -2.54 17.75 -8.01
CA LYS A 44 -2.82 18.57 -6.81
C LYS A 44 -4.30 18.55 -6.43
N GLU A 45 -5.15 18.48 -7.45
CA GLU A 45 -6.60 18.40 -7.36
C GLU A 45 -7.06 17.19 -6.52
N MET A 46 -6.31 16.08 -6.55
CA MET A 46 -6.59 14.93 -5.68
C MET A 46 -6.37 15.28 -4.20
N ALA A 47 -5.32 16.04 -3.88
CA ALA A 47 -5.06 16.49 -2.51
C ALA A 47 -6.10 17.51 -2.03
N GLU A 48 -6.55 18.39 -2.93
CA GLU A 48 -7.63 19.36 -2.65
C GLU A 48 -8.95 18.65 -2.34
N GLU A 49 -9.34 17.65 -3.15
CA GLU A 49 -10.56 16.87 -2.91
C GLU A 49 -10.47 16.02 -1.63
N MET A 50 -9.29 15.47 -1.33
CA MET A 50 -9.07 14.75 -0.08
C MET A 50 -9.15 15.67 1.14
N SER A 51 -8.57 16.87 1.06
CA SER A 51 -8.63 17.86 2.13
C SER A 51 -10.04 18.43 2.33
N ALA A 52 -10.84 18.49 1.26
CA ALA A 52 -12.24 18.87 1.36
C ALA A 52 -13.11 17.76 1.99
N ALA A 53 -12.76 16.49 1.76
CA ALA A 53 -13.50 15.35 2.29
C ALA A 53 -13.12 14.99 3.74
N PHE A 54 -11.88 15.26 4.14
CA PHE A 54 -11.35 14.86 5.45
C PHE A 54 -10.65 16.02 6.15
N SER A 55 -11.10 16.29 7.37
CA SER A 55 -10.55 17.34 8.24
C SER A 55 -10.00 16.72 9.53
N PHE A 56 -8.74 17.02 9.85
CA PHE A 56 -8.16 16.63 11.14
C PHE A 56 -8.77 17.41 12.30
N ALA A 57 -9.25 18.63 12.07
CA ALA A 57 -9.98 19.39 13.09
C ALA A 57 -11.29 18.69 13.44
N ASP A 58 -12.05 18.24 12.44
CA ASP A 58 -13.31 17.52 12.65
C ASP A 58 -13.08 16.19 13.37
N LEU A 59 -11.99 15.50 13.03
CA LEU A 59 -11.59 14.29 13.73
C LEU A 59 -11.22 14.60 15.19
N ALA A 60 -10.46 15.67 15.45
CA ALA A 60 -10.11 16.08 16.80
C ALA A 60 -11.35 16.38 17.65
N GLU A 61 -12.32 17.13 17.10
CA GLU A 61 -13.59 17.39 17.77
C GLU A 61 -14.39 16.10 18.03
N LYS A 62 -14.39 15.16 17.08
CA LYS A 62 -15.00 13.83 17.28
C LYS A 62 -14.32 12.99 18.35
N LEU A 63 -13.08 13.28 18.70
CA LEU A 63 -12.29 12.57 19.70
C LEU A 63 -12.33 13.25 21.07
N ARG A 64 -12.75 14.52 21.14
CA ARG A 64 -12.86 15.29 22.37
C ARG A 64 -13.75 14.55 23.38
N ASP A 65 -13.23 14.36 24.59
CA ASP A 65 -13.90 13.69 25.72
C ASP A 65 -14.33 12.23 25.47
N LYS A 66 -13.82 11.57 24.42
CA LYS A 66 -14.12 10.16 24.13
C LYS A 66 -13.19 9.21 24.86
N GLY A 67 -13.75 8.09 25.33
CA GLY A 67 -12.98 6.98 25.87
C GLY A 67 -12.25 6.19 24.78
N GLU A 68 -11.27 5.37 25.18
CA GLU A 68 -10.37 4.62 24.27
C GLU A 68 -11.11 3.81 23.20
N SER A 69 -12.18 3.09 23.57
CA SER A 69 -12.94 2.26 22.63
C SER A 69 -13.64 3.08 21.54
N GLU A 70 -14.21 4.23 21.90
CA GLU A 70 -14.90 5.10 20.95
C GLU A 70 -13.91 5.87 20.09
N ALA A 71 -12.79 6.31 20.68
CA ALA A 71 -11.70 6.92 19.96
C ALA A 71 -11.11 5.94 18.92
N ARG A 72 -10.94 4.67 19.30
CA ARG A 72 -10.52 3.61 18.37
C ARG A 72 -11.47 3.47 17.19
N LYS A 73 -12.78 3.45 17.42
CA LYS A 73 -13.79 3.38 16.34
C LYS A 73 -13.70 4.61 15.42
N ALA A 74 -13.57 5.80 15.99
CA ALA A 74 -13.43 7.03 15.21
C ALA A 74 -12.17 7.02 14.32
N PHE A 75 -11.04 6.56 14.85
CA PHE A 75 -9.82 6.38 14.05
C PHE A 75 -10.00 5.33 12.96
N ASP A 76 -10.59 4.18 13.30
CA ASP A 76 -10.82 3.09 12.36
C ASP A 76 -11.74 3.53 11.20
N GLU A 77 -12.81 4.27 11.49
CA GLU A 77 -13.74 4.81 10.49
C GLU A 77 -13.06 5.88 9.63
N PHE A 78 -12.31 6.78 10.24
CA PHE A 78 -11.55 7.79 9.52
C PHE A 78 -10.55 7.15 8.54
N GLY A 79 -9.76 6.19 9.00
CA GLY A 79 -8.78 5.48 8.19
C GLY A 79 -9.40 4.72 7.01
N ARG A 80 -10.52 4.02 7.25
CA ARG A 80 -11.27 3.35 6.18
C ARG A 80 -11.82 4.33 5.16
N GLY A 81 -12.45 5.42 5.62
CA GLY A 81 -13.03 6.44 4.76
C GLY A 81 -11.98 7.08 3.86
N VAL A 82 -10.83 7.47 4.44
CA VAL A 82 -9.68 8.00 3.69
C VAL A 82 -9.29 7.03 2.59
N MET A 83 -9.05 5.75 2.92
CA MET A 83 -8.61 4.80 1.91
C MET A 83 -9.66 4.55 0.83
N GLN A 84 -10.94 4.44 1.19
CA GLN A 84 -12.03 4.29 0.20
C GLN A 84 -12.06 5.46 -0.78
N LYS A 85 -11.90 6.70 -0.29
CA LYS A 85 -11.84 7.88 -1.15
C LYS A 85 -10.59 7.90 -2.01
N VAL A 86 -9.44 7.45 -1.49
CA VAL A 86 -8.22 7.29 -2.30
C VAL A 86 -8.48 6.33 -3.47
N PHE A 87 -9.11 5.17 -3.25
CA PHE A 87 -9.47 4.26 -4.35
C PHE A 87 -10.42 4.91 -5.36
N GLU A 88 -11.48 5.57 -4.88
CA GLU A 88 -12.45 6.28 -5.73
C GLU A 88 -11.76 7.30 -6.65
N LEU A 89 -10.89 8.13 -6.08
CA LEU A 89 -10.18 9.18 -6.82
C LEU A 89 -9.08 8.61 -7.71
N ALA A 90 -8.24 7.72 -7.19
CA ALA A 90 -7.06 7.21 -7.87
C ALA A 90 -7.38 6.30 -9.06
N ASP A 91 -8.53 5.61 -9.03
CA ASP A 91 -8.94 4.69 -10.11
C ASP A 91 -10.08 5.26 -10.95
N GLY A 92 -10.91 6.15 -10.38
CA GLY A 92 -12.05 6.74 -11.07
C GLY A 92 -11.75 8.04 -11.82
N LYS A 93 -10.81 8.86 -11.34
CA LYS A 93 -10.58 10.21 -11.87
C LYS A 93 -9.12 10.53 -12.18
N TYR A 94 -8.21 10.11 -11.30
CA TYR A 94 -6.79 10.51 -11.31
C TYR A 94 -5.87 9.32 -11.50
N LYS A 95 -6.17 8.49 -12.50
CA LYS A 95 -5.34 7.34 -12.83
C LYS A 95 -4.12 7.79 -13.64
N ASP A 96 -2.96 7.69 -13.02
CA ASP A 96 -1.68 8.09 -13.61
C ASP A 96 -0.99 6.93 -14.35
N ARG A 97 0.10 7.25 -15.05
CA ARG A 97 0.87 6.23 -15.78
C ARG A 97 1.45 5.17 -14.85
N THR A 98 1.80 5.51 -13.61
CA THR A 98 2.30 4.55 -12.62
C THR A 98 1.26 3.49 -12.31
N ALA A 99 0.01 3.88 -12.11
CA ALA A 99 -1.12 2.96 -11.89
C ALA A 99 -1.27 1.96 -13.03
N GLU A 100 -1.28 2.45 -14.28
CA GLU A 100 -1.40 1.60 -15.47
C GLU A 100 -0.26 0.58 -15.52
N MET A 101 0.97 1.03 -15.25
CA MET A 101 2.14 0.18 -15.29
C MET A 101 2.10 -0.90 -14.20
N ILE A 102 1.71 -0.56 -12.98
CA ILE A 102 1.53 -1.52 -11.88
C ILE A 102 0.50 -2.58 -12.26
N GLU A 103 -0.62 -2.18 -12.87
CA GLU A 103 -1.65 -3.13 -13.33
C GLU A 103 -1.16 -4.06 -14.44
N VAL A 104 -0.43 -3.52 -15.43
CA VAL A 104 0.10 -4.35 -16.51
C VAL A 104 1.11 -5.36 -15.98
N VAL A 105 2.04 -4.93 -15.12
CA VAL A 105 3.02 -5.83 -14.49
C VAL A 105 2.31 -6.90 -13.66
N ALA A 106 1.31 -6.52 -12.87
CA ALA A 106 0.53 -7.47 -12.08
C ALA A 106 -0.19 -8.51 -12.96
N LYS A 107 -0.79 -8.08 -14.08
CA LYS A 107 -1.43 -8.98 -15.05
C LYS A 107 -0.44 -9.92 -15.73
N GLN A 108 0.76 -9.44 -16.06
CA GLN A 108 1.77 -10.21 -16.77
C GLN A 108 2.51 -11.21 -15.88
N THR A 109 2.74 -10.86 -14.61
CA THR A 109 3.57 -11.65 -13.68
C THR A 109 2.74 -12.45 -12.67
N GLY A 110 1.48 -12.06 -12.45
CA GLY A 110 0.67 -12.54 -11.33
C GLY A 110 1.08 -11.96 -9.97
N ILE A 111 2.12 -11.12 -9.91
CA ILE A 111 2.64 -10.53 -8.68
C ILE A 111 1.93 -9.20 -8.42
N ARG A 112 1.12 -9.15 -7.36
CA ARG A 112 0.33 -7.98 -6.99
C ARG A 112 0.92 -7.21 -5.81
N PHE A 113 1.38 -7.95 -4.80
CA PHE A 113 2.11 -7.42 -3.65
C PHE A 113 3.61 -7.32 -3.97
N PRO A 114 4.31 -6.24 -3.56
CA PRO A 114 3.82 -5.13 -2.73
C PRO A 114 3.24 -3.97 -3.54
N HIS A 115 3.52 -3.90 -4.84
CA HIS A 115 3.37 -2.69 -5.66
C HIS A 115 1.95 -2.12 -5.68
N GLN A 116 0.93 -2.97 -5.81
CA GLN A 116 -0.45 -2.48 -5.78
C GLN A 116 -0.79 -1.85 -4.43
N LEU A 117 -0.45 -2.51 -3.32
CA LEU A 117 -0.72 -1.98 -1.99
C LEU A 117 0.08 -0.70 -1.72
N GLN A 118 1.38 -0.72 -2.05
CA GLN A 118 2.28 0.40 -1.84
C GLN A 118 1.75 1.67 -2.51
N ARG A 119 1.25 1.59 -3.76
CA ARG A 119 0.65 2.74 -4.46
C ARG A 119 -0.43 3.43 -3.60
N TYR A 120 -1.38 2.68 -3.04
CA TYR A 120 -2.46 3.28 -2.26
C TYR A 120 -2.01 3.82 -0.91
N ILE A 121 -1.00 3.20 -0.29
CA ILE A 121 -0.36 3.73 0.92
C ILE A 121 0.25 5.09 0.61
N GLU A 122 1.07 5.17 -0.44
CA GLU A 122 1.74 6.41 -0.85
C GLU A 122 0.72 7.49 -1.24
N LEU A 123 -0.29 7.14 -2.05
CA LEU A 123 -1.35 8.08 -2.42
C LEU A 123 -2.13 8.58 -1.21
N SER A 124 -2.40 7.74 -0.20
CA SER A 124 -3.08 8.19 1.02
C SER A 124 -2.26 9.23 1.79
N VAL A 125 -0.93 9.09 1.79
CA VAL A 125 -0.05 10.05 2.44
C VAL A 125 0.07 11.31 1.62
N LEU A 126 0.37 11.19 0.32
CA LEU A 126 0.55 12.33 -0.58
C LEU A 126 -0.71 13.18 -0.70
N SER A 127 -1.89 12.56 -0.76
CA SER A 127 -3.15 13.30 -0.94
C SER A 127 -3.67 13.94 0.34
N LEU A 128 -3.59 13.25 1.48
CA LEU A 128 -4.13 13.76 2.74
C LEU A 128 -3.11 14.61 3.51
N ARG A 129 -1.82 14.27 3.38
CA ARG A 129 -0.73 14.78 4.20
C ARG A 129 0.53 15.02 3.36
N PRO A 130 0.46 15.91 2.35
CA PRO A 130 1.55 16.10 1.39
C PRO A 130 2.87 16.58 2.01
N GLN A 131 2.85 17.12 3.22
CA GLN A 131 4.04 17.62 3.93
C GLN A 131 4.67 16.57 4.87
N ASP A 132 4.06 15.39 4.99
CA ASP A 132 4.58 14.34 5.86
C ASP A 132 5.88 13.77 5.29
N LYS A 133 6.83 13.53 6.19
CA LYS A 133 8.10 12.90 5.84
C LYS A 133 7.95 11.41 6.02
N TRP A 134 8.01 10.65 4.94
CA TRP A 134 7.86 9.20 4.95
C TRP A 134 8.88 8.52 4.04
N ASN A 135 9.05 7.22 4.22
CA ASN A 135 9.93 6.38 3.41
C ASN A 135 9.40 4.95 3.32
N VAL A 136 9.64 4.31 2.18
CA VAL A 136 9.47 2.85 2.03
C VAL A 136 10.85 2.21 2.14
N THR A 137 11.16 1.64 3.30
CA THR A 137 12.50 1.09 3.59
C THR A 137 12.71 -0.32 3.04
N LEU A 138 11.62 -1.02 2.72
CA LEU A 138 11.66 -2.34 2.10
C LEU A 138 10.42 -2.53 1.23
N SER A 139 10.60 -3.00 -0.01
CA SER A 139 9.49 -3.32 -0.92
C SER A 139 9.85 -4.58 -1.73
N THR A 140 9.43 -5.73 -1.22
CA THR A 140 9.67 -7.04 -1.83
C THR A 140 8.37 -7.83 -1.93
N THR A 141 8.37 -8.94 -2.66
CA THR A 141 7.22 -9.84 -2.76
C THR A 141 6.83 -10.52 -1.44
N HIS A 142 7.65 -10.39 -0.40
CA HIS A 142 7.43 -11.04 0.91
C HIS A 142 7.23 -10.04 2.05
N GLU A 143 7.64 -8.79 1.87
CA GLU A 143 7.63 -7.80 2.93
C GLU A 143 7.61 -6.39 2.33
N LEU A 144 6.76 -5.53 2.89
CA LEU A 144 6.75 -4.08 2.65
C LEU A 144 6.95 -3.40 4.01
N LYS A 145 7.82 -2.39 4.07
CA LYS A 145 8.02 -1.55 5.27
C LYS A 145 7.84 -0.10 4.92
N PHE A 146 6.92 0.55 5.63
CA PHE A 146 6.60 1.96 5.51
C PHE A 146 6.91 2.66 6.83
N GLN A 147 7.69 3.73 6.76
CA GLN A 147 8.08 4.55 7.90
C GLN A 147 7.59 5.98 7.70
N GLU A 148 7.08 6.58 8.77
CA GLU A 148 6.65 7.97 8.82
C GLU A 148 7.34 8.70 9.97
N TYR A 149 8.09 9.75 9.63
CA TYR A 149 8.91 10.53 10.56
C TYR A 149 8.23 11.83 11.00
N GLY A 150 7.23 12.31 10.25
CA GLY A 150 6.45 13.49 10.59
C GLY A 150 5.01 13.24 10.19
N CYS A 151 4.13 13.05 11.18
CA CYS A 151 2.73 12.72 10.98
C CYS A 151 1.85 13.95 11.22
N ALA A 152 1.26 14.53 10.17
CA ALA A 152 0.37 15.68 10.29
C ALA A 152 -0.87 15.41 11.15
N LEU A 153 -1.40 14.18 11.13
CA LEU A 153 -2.52 13.78 12.00
C LEU A 153 -2.11 13.89 13.47
N HIS A 154 -0.98 13.29 13.85
CA HIS A 154 -0.47 13.35 15.22
C HIS A 154 -0.23 14.80 15.65
N ALA A 155 0.38 15.62 14.78
CA ALA A 155 0.63 17.03 15.04
C ALA A 155 -0.67 17.82 15.24
N ALA A 156 -1.68 17.60 14.39
CA ALA A 156 -2.98 18.28 14.47
C ALA A 156 -3.74 17.91 15.75
N LEU A 157 -3.76 16.63 16.12
CA LEU A 157 -4.42 16.19 17.35
C LEU A 157 -3.73 16.74 18.60
N SER A 158 -2.40 16.74 18.62
CA SER A 158 -1.62 17.34 19.71
C SER A 158 -1.88 18.84 19.83
N ALA A 159 -1.92 19.56 18.70
CA ALA A 159 -2.25 20.99 18.68
C ALA A 159 -3.69 21.29 19.13
N ALA A 160 -4.63 20.37 18.92
CA ALA A 160 -5.99 20.45 19.42
C ALA A 160 -6.14 20.09 20.91
N GLY A 161 -5.04 19.75 21.60
CA GLY A 161 -5.03 19.38 23.02
C GLY A 161 -5.55 17.97 23.30
N ILE A 162 -5.65 17.11 22.29
CA ILE A 162 -6.05 15.71 22.48
C ILE A 162 -4.87 14.97 23.13
N ASN A 163 -5.10 14.39 24.30
CA ASN A 163 -4.10 13.53 24.92
C ASN A 163 -3.98 12.22 24.12
N LEU A 164 -2.86 12.05 23.43
CA LEU A 164 -2.58 10.86 22.63
C LEU A 164 -2.04 9.69 23.46
N GLU A 165 -1.71 9.91 24.73
CA GLU A 165 -1.27 8.84 25.63
C GLU A 165 -2.41 7.82 25.80
N GLY A 166 -2.15 6.57 25.38
CA GLY A 166 -3.15 5.50 25.36
C GLY A 166 -4.11 5.53 24.16
N LEU A 167 -4.14 6.59 23.34
CA LEU A 167 -4.95 6.61 22.12
C LEU A 167 -4.23 5.93 20.95
N PRO A 168 -4.87 4.95 20.28
CA PRO A 168 -4.23 4.20 19.21
C PRO A 168 -4.30 4.98 17.89
N CYS A 169 -3.64 6.13 17.74
CA CYS A 169 -3.67 6.91 16.49
C CYS A 169 -3.30 6.07 15.25
N GLY A 170 -2.37 5.11 15.40
CA GLY A 170 -2.01 4.14 14.37
C GLY A 170 -3.16 3.20 13.95
N ALA A 171 -4.26 3.14 14.69
CA ALA A 171 -5.48 2.46 14.28
C ALA A 171 -6.05 3.03 12.98
N SER A 172 -5.95 4.35 12.78
CA SER A 172 -6.39 4.98 11.53
C SER A 172 -5.59 4.46 10.33
N CYS A 173 -4.26 4.48 10.43
CA CYS A 173 -3.37 3.93 9.41
C CYS A 173 -3.65 2.44 9.16
N ILE A 174 -3.70 1.63 10.22
CA ILE A 174 -3.96 0.18 10.12
C ILE A 174 -5.31 -0.09 9.45
N ALA A 175 -6.37 0.62 9.85
CA ALA A 175 -7.70 0.45 9.28
C ALA A 175 -7.74 0.82 7.80
N GLY A 176 -7.07 1.91 7.41
CA GLY A 176 -6.90 2.27 6.00
C GLY A 176 -6.11 1.22 5.22
N PHE A 177 -5.01 0.70 5.77
CA PHE A 177 -4.23 -0.33 5.10
C PHE A 177 -4.98 -1.65 4.93
N ILE A 178 -5.76 -2.06 5.95
CA ILE A 178 -6.64 -3.23 5.86
C ILE A 178 -7.69 -3.01 4.76
N GLU A 179 -8.26 -1.80 4.66
CA GLU A 179 -9.21 -1.46 3.61
C GLU A 179 -8.59 -1.53 2.21
N ALA A 180 -7.33 -1.08 2.06
CA ALA A 180 -6.59 -1.21 0.81
C ALA A 180 -6.37 -2.69 0.44
N ALA A 181 -5.96 -3.53 1.40
CA ALA A 181 -5.82 -4.96 1.15
C ALA A 181 -7.14 -5.61 0.74
N LYS A 182 -8.26 -5.28 1.41
CA LYS A 182 -9.59 -5.79 1.06
C LYS A 182 -9.98 -5.40 -0.37
N SER A 183 -9.83 -4.13 -0.72
CA SER A 183 -10.14 -3.60 -2.05
C SER A 183 -9.31 -4.29 -3.14
N LEU A 184 -8.07 -4.66 -2.81
CA LEU A 184 -7.19 -5.41 -3.69
C LEU A 184 -7.37 -6.92 -3.60
N SER A 185 -8.25 -7.45 -2.75
CA SER A 185 -8.33 -8.90 -2.48
C SER A 185 -6.98 -9.53 -2.11
N LEU A 186 -6.14 -8.78 -1.38
CA LEU A 186 -4.87 -9.25 -0.83
C LEU A 186 -5.09 -9.80 0.58
N LYS A 187 -4.54 -10.97 0.85
CA LYS A 187 -4.44 -11.48 2.22
C LYS A 187 -3.11 -11.01 2.78
N MET A 188 -3.15 -10.27 3.87
CA MET A 188 -1.94 -9.78 4.53
C MET A 188 -2.14 -9.60 6.02
N ARG A 189 -1.03 -9.60 6.74
CA ARG A 189 -0.91 -9.12 8.12
C ARG A 189 -0.18 -7.78 8.14
N VAL A 190 -0.67 -6.85 8.95
CA VAL A 190 0.01 -5.58 9.22
C VAL A 190 0.51 -5.60 10.66
N ALA A 191 1.78 -5.24 10.86
CA ALA A 191 2.39 -5.02 12.17
C ALA A 191 2.76 -3.55 12.32
N HIS A 192 2.41 -2.94 13.46
CA HIS A 192 2.81 -1.59 13.83
C HIS A 192 4.04 -1.71 14.75
N THR A 193 5.22 -1.63 14.15
CA THR A 193 6.51 -2.07 14.73
C THR A 193 7.26 -0.96 15.46
N ALA A 194 6.99 0.31 15.13
CA ALA A 194 7.50 1.48 15.84
C ALA A 194 6.42 2.57 15.91
N LYS A 195 6.42 3.40 16.96
CA LYS A 195 5.40 4.42 17.22
C LYS A 195 6.04 5.78 17.48
N LEU A 196 5.36 6.85 17.06
CA LEU A 196 5.68 8.18 17.56
C LEU A 196 5.29 8.31 19.06
N PRO A 197 6.03 9.10 19.86
CA PRO A 197 7.09 10.03 19.47
C PRO A 197 8.52 9.43 19.39
N GLU A 198 8.69 8.10 19.47
CA GLU A 198 9.99 7.41 19.54
C GLU A 198 10.75 7.35 18.20
N GLY A 199 10.72 8.44 17.43
CA GLY A 199 11.47 8.63 16.18
C GLY A 199 10.62 8.50 14.92
N CYS A 200 9.91 7.38 14.74
CA CYS A 200 9.02 7.19 13.59
C CYS A 200 7.84 6.27 13.91
N CYS A 201 6.81 6.34 13.09
CA CYS A 201 5.74 5.36 13.02
C CYS A 201 6.08 4.37 11.90
N GLU A 202 6.24 3.09 12.23
CA GLU A 202 6.61 2.04 11.26
C GLU A 202 5.52 0.99 11.14
N PHE A 203 5.15 0.69 9.90
CA PHE A 203 4.25 -0.40 9.54
C PHE A 203 4.95 -1.40 8.64
N THR A 204 4.84 -2.67 9.01
CA THR A 204 5.35 -3.78 8.22
C THR A 204 4.23 -4.68 7.75
N PHE A 205 4.21 -4.99 6.46
CA PHE A 205 3.17 -5.77 5.80
C PHE A 205 3.74 -7.10 5.33
N TYR A 206 3.04 -8.19 5.64
CA TYR A 206 3.39 -9.54 5.24
C TYR A 206 2.23 -10.16 4.45
N PRO A 207 2.43 -10.62 3.20
CA PRO A 207 1.41 -11.37 2.48
C PRO A 207 1.18 -12.74 3.16
N LEU A 208 -0.06 -13.20 3.16
CA LEU A 208 -0.50 -14.48 3.76
C LEU A 208 -0.87 -15.51 2.69
#